data_AF-A0A6M1SNF8-F1
#
_entry.id   AF-A0A6M1SNF8-F1
#
_cell.length_a   1.000
_cell.length_b   1.000
_cell.length_c   1.000
_cell.angle_alpha   90.00
_cell.angle_beta   90.00
_cell.angle_gamma   90.00
#
_symmetry.space_group_name_H-M   'P 1'
#
loop_
_entity.id
_entity.type
_entity.pdbx_description
1 polymer ?
#
loop_
_entity_poly.entity_id
_entity_poly.type
_entity_poly.pdbx_seq_one_letter_code
_entity_poly.pdbx_strand_id
1 'polypeptide(L)'
;YKGQYILAVEGNPPLNEGGMFCIDGGKPFVEKLKLMAEDAMAIIAWGACASWGCVQAAKPNPTQATPIDKVITNKPIIKVPGCPPIAEVMTGVVTFITTFGKLPELDRQGRPKMFYSQRIHDKCYRRPHFDAGQFVEEWDDEAARKGYCLYKMGCKGPTTYNACSTVRWNGGVSFPIQSGHGCIGCSEDGFWDKGSFYDRLTTIKQFGIERNADQI
;
A
#
# COMPACT_ATOMS: atom_id res chain seq x y z
N TYR A 1 16.51 6.79 -26.24
CA TYR A 1 16.84 5.72 -25.27
C TYR A 1 15.90 4.51 -25.41
N LYS A 2 15.56 4.06 -26.64
CA LYS A 2 14.63 2.93 -26.86
C LYS A 2 15.11 1.67 -26.14
N GLY A 3 14.24 1.02 -25.37
CA GLY A 3 14.55 -0.19 -24.58
C GLY A 3 15.41 0.05 -23.33
N GLN A 4 15.80 1.30 -23.04
CA GLN A 4 16.77 1.63 -21.98
C GLN A 4 16.19 2.52 -20.87
N TYR A 5 15.04 3.17 -21.11
CA TYR A 5 14.42 4.02 -20.08
C TYR A 5 13.48 3.23 -19.17
N ILE A 6 13.36 3.70 -17.93
CA ILE A 6 12.33 3.27 -16.99
C ILE A 6 11.11 4.19 -17.18
N LEU A 7 9.94 3.59 -17.31
CA LEU A 7 8.69 4.33 -17.30
C LEU A 7 8.13 4.37 -15.87
N ALA A 8 8.14 5.56 -15.26
CA ALA A 8 7.43 5.80 -14.01
C ALA A 8 5.97 6.16 -14.32
N VAL A 9 5.01 5.43 -13.73
CA VAL A 9 3.59 5.72 -13.90
C VAL A 9 2.96 5.97 -12.54
N GLU A 10 2.36 7.15 -12.38
CA GLU A 10 1.46 7.49 -11.29
C GLU A 10 0.03 7.60 -11.86
N GLY A 11 -0.97 7.22 -11.06
CA GLY A 11 -2.35 7.13 -11.53
C GLY A 11 -2.62 5.86 -12.34
N ASN A 12 -3.73 5.83 -13.06
CA ASN A 12 -4.13 4.70 -13.90
C ASN A 12 -5.06 5.15 -15.05
N PRO A 13 -5.13 4.38 -16.15
CA PRO A 13 -6.03 4.67 -17.25
C PRO A 13 -7.50 4.33 -16.90
N PRO A 14 -8.44 5.28 -17.05
CA PRO A 14 -9.85 4.95 -17.15
C PRO A 14 -10.15 4.33 -18.52
N LEU A 15 -11.01 3.32 -18.56
CA LEU A 15 -11.36 2.61 -19.80
C LEU A 15 -12.79 2.86 -20.27
N ASN A 16 -13.64 3.44 -19.41
CA ASN A 16 -15.00 3.79 -19.77
C ASN A 16 -15.04 5.06 -20.67
N GLU A 17 -16.15 5.28 -21.39
CA GLU A 17 -16.35 6.41 -22.32
C GLU A 17 -15.19 6.57 -23.32
N GLY A 18 -14.72 5.46 -23.90
CA GLY A 18 -13.60 5.44 -24.84
C GLY A 18 -12.26 5.85 -24.23
N GLY A 19 -12.15 5.86 -22.91
CA GLY A 19 -10.96 6.32 -22.17
C GLY A 19 -10.87 7.84 -22.01
N MET A 20 -11.93 8.58 -22.36
CA MET A 20 -11.92 10.06 -22.38
C MET A 20 -12.10 10.71 -21.00
N PHE A 21 -12.28 9.93 -19.94
CA PHE A 21 -12.21 10.46 -18.57
C PHE A 21 -10.80 10.99 -18.20
N CYS A 22 -9.76 10.60 -18.94
CA CYS A 22 -8.43 11.18 -18.81
C CYS A 22 -7.85 11.45 -20.20
N ILE A 23 -7.72 12.73 -20.55
CA ILE A 23 -7.33 13.19 -21.89
C ILE A 23 -5.93 13.80 -21.83
N ASP A 24 -5.04 13.34 -22.70
CA ASP A 24 -3.72 13.93 -22.92
C ASP A 24 -3.56 14.27 -24.41
N GLY A 25 -3.29 15.53 -24.72
CA GLY A 25 -3.12 15.98 -26.11
C GLY A 25 -4.36 15.72 -27.01
N GLY A 26 -5.56 15.75 -26.43
CA GLY A 26 -6.81 15.47 -27.15
C GLY A 26 -7.10 13.98 -27.40
N LYS A 27 -6.30 13.07 -26.82
CA LYS A 27 -6.46 11.61 -26.97
C LYS A 27 -6.62 10.92 -25.60
N PRO A 28 -7.19 9.71 -25.56
CA PRO A 28 -7.23 8.92 -24.33
C PRO A 28 -5.83 8.70 -23.75
N PHE A 29 -5.65 8.94 -22.44
CA PHE A 29 -4.37 8.74 -21.75
C PHE A 29 -3.79 7.33 -21.95
N VAL A 30 -4.65 6.31 -22.07
CA VAL A 30 -4.25 4.92 -22.31
C VAL A 30 -3.41 4.75 -23.58
N GLU A 31 -3.58 5.60 -24.60
CA GLU A 31 -2.75 5.57 -25.80
C GLU A 31 -1.31 6.00 -25.50
N LYS A 32 -1.15 7.11 -24.78
CA LYS A 32 0.18 7.59 -24.33
C LYS A 32 0.85 6.56 -23.43
N LEU A 33 0.10 5.96 -22.51
CA LEU A 33 0.61 4.88 -21.66
C LEU A 33 1.17 3.72 -22.49
N LYS A 34 0.39 3.21 -23.46
CA LYS A 34 0.83 2.10 -24.34
C LYS A 34 2.06 2.47 -25.17
N LEU A 35 2.06 3.67 -25.76
CA LEU A 35 3.17 4.17 -26.56
C LEU A 35 4.47 4.22 -25.75
N MET A 36 4.41 4.77 -24.53
CA MET A 36 5.57 4.87 -23.64
C MET A 36 5.95 3.54 -22.99
N ALA A 37 5.02 2.61 -22.84
CA ALA A 37 5.31 1.29 -22.28
C ALA A 37 6.05 0.40 -23.29
N GLU A 38 5.74 0.49 -24.58
CA GLU A 38 6.26 -0.39 -25.63
C GLU A 38 7.79 -0.41 -25.68
N ASP A 39 8.42 0.75 -25.46
CA ASP A 39 9.86 0.92 -25.54
C ASP A 39 10.55 1.02 -24.17
N ALA A 40 9.82 0.88 -23.07
CA ALA A 40 10.40 0.89 -21.74
C ALA A 40 11.17 -0.41 -21.45
N MET A 41 12.26 -0.30 -20.69
CA MET A 41 12.99 -1.44 -20.12
C MET A 41 12.15 -2.12 -19.03
N ALA A 42 11.54 -1.31 -18.17
CA ALA A 42 10.66 -1.72 -17.09
C ALA A 42 9.73 -0.56 -16.72
N ILE A 43 8.64 -0.88 -16.04
CA ILE A 43 7.67 0.09 -15.55
C ILE A 43 7.70 0.08 -14.02
N ILE A 44 7.75 1.25 -13.39
CA ILE A 44 7.47 1.39 -11.96
C ILE A 44 6.06 1.96 -11.81
N ALA A 45 5.17 1.16 -11.24
CA ALA A 45 3.80 1.53 -10.92
C ALA A 45 3.78 2.16 -9.51
N TRP A 46 3.80 3.49 -9.47
CA TRP A 46 3.84 4.25 -8.23
C TRP A 46 2.45 4.34 -7.58
N GLY A 47 2.43 3.97 -6.29
CA GLY A 47 1.25 4.07 -5.45
C GLY A 47 0.19 3.02 -5.75
N ALA A 48 -0.83 3.01 -4.89
CA ALA A 48 -1.98 2.12 -5.02
C ALA A 48 -2.76 2.37 -6.33
N CYS A 49 -2.70 3.57 -6.92
CA CYS A 49 -3.39 3.87 -8.17
C CYS A 49 -2.86 3.00 -9.31
N ALA A 50 -1.56 3.11 -9.60
CA ALA A 50 -0.93 2.36 -10.69
C ALA A 50 -0.82 0.86 -10.38
N SER A 51 -0.63 0.53 -9.10
CA SER A 51 -0.49 -0.86 -8.65
C SER A 51 -1.82 -1.62 -8.70
N TRP A 52 -2.92 -1.02 -8.23
CA TRP A 52 -4.17 -1.73 -7.92
C TRP A 52 -5.45 -1.05 -8.41
N GLY A 53 -5.47 0.27 -8.55
CA GLY A 53 -6.68 1.03 -8.90
C GLY A 53 -6.93 2.20 -7.94
N CYS A 54 -6.69 2.00 -6.65
CA CYS A 54 -6.97 2.95 -5.57
C CYS A 54 -8.42 3.46 -5.55
N VAL A 55 -8.64 4.72 -5.12
CA VAL A 55 -9.95 5.25 -4.77
C VAL A 55 -10.89 5.34 -5.97
N GLN A 56 -10.36 5.69 -7.15
CA GLN A 56 -11.12 5.79 -8.38
C GLN A 56 -11.64 4.42 -8.88
N ALA A 57 -11.00 3.33 -8.44
CA ALA A 57 -11.42 1.97 -8.76
C ALA A 57 -12.29 1.33 -7.67
N ALA A 58 -12.49 2.01 -6.54
CA ALA A 58 -13.41 1.56 -5.50
C ALA A 58 -14.85 1.55 -6.03
N LYS A 59 -15.73 0.75 -5.42
CA LYS A 59 -17.14 0.64 -5.85
C LYS A 59 -17.80 2.03 -5.96
N PRO A 60 -18.48 2.37 -7.09
CA PRO A 60 -18.82 1.51 -8.24
C PRO A 60 -17.84 1.56 -9.43
N ASN A 61 -16.67 2.19 -9.30
CA ASN A 61 -15.68 2.40 -10.38
C ASN A 61 -16.28 3.02 -11.66
N PRO A 62 -16.79 4.27 -11.59
CA PRO A 62 -17.56 4.89 -12.68
C PRO A 62 -16.73 5.10 -13.96
N THR A 63 -15.42 5.29 -13.82
CA THR A 63 -14.51 5.55 -14.96
C THR A 63 -13.86 4.27 -15.50
N GLN A 64 -14.13 3.12 -14.89
CA GLN A 64 -13.41 1.87 -15.13
C GLN A 64 -11.88 2.06 -15.02
N ALA A 65 -11.44 2.75 -13.97
CA ALA A 65 -10.05 2.92 -13.63
C ALA A 65 -9.39 1.54 -13.44
N THR A 66 -8.33 1.29 -14.20
CA THR A 66 -7.74 -0.04 -14.36
C THR A 66 -6.23 0.00 -14.12
N PRO A 67 -5.66 -0.81 -13.21
CA PRO A 67 -4.22 -0.74 -12.88
C PRO A 67 -3.33 -1.10 -14.07
N ILE A 68 -2.07 -0.66 -14.01
CA ILE A 68 -1.16 -0.69 -15.17
C ILE A 68 -0.90 -2.11 -15.68
N ASP A 69 -0.84 -3.09 -14.77
CA ASP A 69 -0.60 -4.50 -15.11
C ASP A 69 -1.78 -5.20 -15.79
N LYS A 70 -2.95 -4.55 -15.85
CA LYS A 70 -4.11 -5.03 -16.61
C LYS A 70 -4.18 -4.43 -18.00
N VAL A 71 -3.42 -3.35 -18.26
CA VAL A 71 -3.34 -2.71 -19.57
C VAL A 71 -2.05 -3.07 -20.30
N ILE A 72 -0.94 -3.13 -19.57
CA ILE A 72 0.38 -3.49 -20.09
C ILE A 72 0.76 -4.86 -19.54
N THR A 73 0.91 -5.85 -20.42
CA THR A 73 1.15 -7.25 -20.05
C THR A 73 2.48 -7.81 -20.58
N ASN A 74 3.17 -7.07 -21.44
CA ASN A 74 4.39 -7.48 -22.14
C ASN A 74 5.68 -6.86 -21.54
N LYS A 75 5.61 -6.27 -20.34
CA LYS A 75 6.74 -5.58 -19.69
C LYS A 75 6.88 -5.98 -18.22
N PRO A 76 8.11 -5.99 -17.66
CA PRO A 76 8.29 -6.07 -16.21
C PRO A 76 7.67 -4.86 -15.51
N ILE A 77 6.80 -5.11 -14.52
CA ILE A 77 6.13 -4.06 -13.74
C ILE A 77 6.49 -4.22 -12.27
N ILE A 78 7.12 -3.20 -11.70
CA ILE A 78 7.44 -3.09 -10.28
C ILE A 78 6.33 -2.29 -9.61
N LYS A 79 5.50 -2.97 -8.81
CA LYS A 79 4.45 -2.31 -8.04
C LYS A 79 5.03 -1.77 -6.74
N VAL A 80 4.92 -0.46 -6.52
CA VAL A 80 5.32 0.17 -5.27
C VAL A 80 4.08 0.79 -4.63
N PRO A 81 3.22 -0.02 -3.99
CA PRO A 81 1.92 0.44 -3.52
C PRO A 81 1.97 1.22 -2.21
N GLY A 82 0.85 1.86 -1.89
CA GLY A 82 0.70 2.82 -0.79
C GLY A 82 -0.04 4.05 -1.30
N CYS A 83 -0.80 4.73 -0.43
CA CYS A 83 -1.55 5.94 -0.80
C CYS A 83 -1.13 7.14 0.07
N PRO A 84 0.08 7.71 -0.15
CA PRO A 84 1.12 7.29 -1.09
C PRO A 84 2.06 6.20 -0.51
N PRO A 85 3.06 5.70 -1.26
CA PRO A 85 4.19 4.98 -0.69
C PRO A 85 5.08 5.92 0.13
N ILE A 86 5.90 5.34 1.02
CA ILE A 86 6.87 6.12 1.82
C ILE A 86 7.94 6.72 0.89
N ALA A 87 8.32 7.97 1.11
CA ALA A 87 9.28 8.69 0.26
C ALA A 87 10.64 7.98 0.17
N GLU A 88 11.16 7.51 1.30
CA GLU A 88 12.42 6.77 1.42
C GLU A 88 12.33 5.38 0.76
N VAL A 89 11.13 4.79 0.71
CA VAL A 89 10.87 3.54 -0.05
C VAL A 89 10.93 3.81 -1.55
N MET A 90 10.29 4.89 -2.03
CA MET A 90 10.31 5.26 -3.45
C MET A 90 11.73 5.54 -3.93
N THR A 91 12.45 6.41 -3.21
CA THR A 91 13.84 6.74 -3.52
C THR A 91 14.77 5.55 -3.33
N GLY A 92 14.52 4.67 -2.37
CA GLY A 92 15.24 3.42 -2.19
C GLY A 92 15.13 2.48 -3.39
N VAL A 93 13.93 2.35 -3.99
CA VAL A 93 13.74 1.55 -5.22
C VAL A 93 14.51 2.15 -6.40
N VAL A 94 14.43 3.47 -6.61
CA VAL A 94 15.16 4.15 -7.70
C VAL A 94 16.67 3.97 -7.51
N THR A 95 17.17 4.23 -6.29
CA THR A 95 18.60 4.11 -5.95
C THR A 95 19.10 2.69 -6.13
N PHE A 96 18.29 1.68 -5.78
CA PHE A 96 18.65 0.28 -6.00
C PHE A 96 18.85 0.00 -7.49
N ILE A 97 17.92 0.41 -8.35
CA ILE A 97 18.00 0.15 -9.79
C ILE A 97 19.20 0.87 -10.40
N THR A 98 19.44 2.14 -10.05
CA THR A 98 20.56 2.91 -10.61
C THR A 98 21.92 2.43 -10.11
N THR A 99 22.03 2.02 -8.84
CA THR A 99 23.29 1.58 -8.24
C THR A 99 23.69 0.17 -8.70
N PHE A 100 22.72 -0.75 -8.79
CA PHE A 100 22.99 -2.15 -9.10
C PHE A 100 22.73 -2.53 -10.56
N GLY A 101 22.15 -1.64 -11.37
CA GLY A 101 21.86 -1.89 -12.78
C GLY A 101 20.86 -3.02 -13.03
N LYS A 102 20.02 -3.36 -12.03
CA LYS A 102 19.06 -4.47 -12.09
C LYS A 102 17.77 -4.16 -11.34
N LEU A 103 16.69 -4.88 -11.68
CA LEU A 103 15.41 -4.76 -10.99
C LEU A 103 15.46 -5.43 -9.61
N PRO A 104 14.73 -4.91 -8.59
CA PRO A 104 14.67 -5.54 -7.28
C PRO A 104 13.95 -6.90 -7.35
N GLU A 105 14.25 -7.78 -6.39
CA GLU A 105 13.48 -9.01 -6.23
C GLU A 105 12.04 -8.69 -5.81
N LEU A 106 11.07 -9.25 -6.53
CA LEU A 106 9.66 -8.99 -6.32
C LEU A 106 8.98 -10.19 -5.65
N ASP A 107 7.96 -9.93 -4.84
CA ASP A 107 7.04 -10.97 -4.41
C ASP A 107 6.09 -11.39 -5.55
N ARG A 108 5.23 -12.37 -5.28
CA ARG A 108 4.25 -12.88 -6.26
C ARG A 108 3.24 -11.84 -6.76
N GLN A 109 3.12 -10.69 -6.09
CA GLN A 109 2.24 -9.59 -6.46
C GLN A 109 2.98 -8.51 -7.27
N GLY A 110 4.30 -8.64 -7.44
CA GLY A 110 5.13 -7.66 -8.14
C GLY A 110 5.69 -6.56 -7.24
N ARG A 111 5.68 -6.73 -5.91
CA ARG A 111 6.15 -5.72 -4.96
C ARG A 111 7.60 -5.96 -4.53
N PRO A 112 8.46 -4.94 -4.39
CA PRO A 112 9.84 -5.11 -3.91
C PRO A 112 9.91 -5.77 -2.53
N LYS A 113 10.52 -6.97 -2.43
CA LYS A 113 10.61 -7.72 -1.17
C LYS A 113 11.29 -6.93 -0.05
N MET A 114 12.24 -6.07 -0.37
CA MET A 114 12.95 -5.23 0.60
C MET A 114 12.02 -4.34 1.46
N PHE A 115 10.83 -3.96 0.97
CA PHE A 115 9.89 -3.10 1.71
C PHE A 115 8.50 -3.70 1.93
N TYR A 116 8.14 -4.74 1.16
CA TYR A 116 6.79 -5.32 1.17
C TYR A 116 6.75 -6.81 1.53
N SER A 117 7.83 -7.38 2.09
CA SER A 117 7.88 -8.79 2.51
C SER A 117 7.34 -9.08 3.90
N GLN A 118 7.05 -8.03 4.69
CA GLN A 118 6.55 -8.14 6.06
C GLN A 118 5.27 -7.32 6.23
N ARG A 119 4.38 -7.79 7.10
CA ARG A 119 3.17 -7.04 7.43
C ARG A 119 3.50 -5.96 8.45
N ILE A 120 2.74 -4.86 8.42
CA ILE A 120 2.82 -3.78 9.41
C ILE A 120 2.78 -4.35 10.84
N HIS A 121 1.87 -5.29 11.09
CA HIS A 121 1.67 -5.89 12.40
C HIS A 121 2.85 -6.75 12.89
N ASP A 122 3.65 -7.33 11.99
CA ASP A 122 4.80 -8.17 12.35
C ASP A 122 5.95 -7.34 12.92
N LYS A 123 5.96 -6.03 12.67
CA LYS A 123 6.98 -5.07 13.16
C LYS A 123 6.37 -3.89 13.92
N CYS A 124 5.11 -3.98 14.32
CA CYS A 124 4.43 -2.90 15.02
C CYS A 124 4.96 -2.76 16.45
N TYR A 125 5.34 -1.54 16.85
CA TYR A 125 5.83 -1.29 18.21
C TYR A 125 4.74 -1.47 19.29
N ARG A 126 3.44 -1.37 18.93
CA ARG A 126 2.30 -1.64 19.83
C ARG A 126 1.93 -3.12 19.89
N ARG A 127 2.73 -4.01 19.29
CA ARG A 127 2.47 -5.46 19.28
C ARG A 127 2.43 -6.08 20.69
N PRO A 128 3.28 -5.69 21.67
CA PRO A 128 3.17 -6.19 23.04
C PRO A 128 1.76 -5.98 23.64
N HIS A 129 1.15 -4.81 23.42
CA HIS A 129 -0.22 -4.54 23.88
C HIS A 129 -1.26 -5.42 23.17
N PHE A 130 -1.09 -5.70 21.88
CA PHE A 130 -1.95 -6.64 21.16
C PHE A 130 -1.88 -8.05 21.79
N ASP A 131 -0.66 -8.53 22.04
CA ASP A 131 -0.42 -9.86 22.61
C ASP A 131 -0.92 -9.95 24.08
N ALA A 132 -0.90 -8.84 24.81
CA ALA A 132 -1.45 -8.72 26.16
C ALA A 132 -2.98 -8.61 26.23
N GLY A 133 -3.66 -8.29 25.12
CA GLY A 133 -5.10 -7.97 25.13
C GLY A 133 -5.44 -6.55 25.56
N GLN A 134 -4.45 -5.66 25.52
CA GLN A 134 -4.54 -4.25 25.88
C GLN A 134 -4.87 -3.40 24.65
N PHE A 135 -6.07 -2.84 24.64
CA PHE A 135 -6.62 -2.17 23.47
C PHE A 135 -7.19 -0.81 23.80
N VAL A 136 -7.10 0.07 22.81
CA VAL A 136 -7.99 1.22 22.70
C VAL A 136 -9.38 0.70 22.33
N GLU A 137 -10.39 1.14 23.06
CA GLU A 137 -11.81 0.82 22.81
C GLU A 137 -12.57 2.06 22.32
N GLU A 138 -12.17 3.24 22.79
CA GLU A 138 -12.73 4.53 22.39
C GLU A 138 -11.62 5.56 22.11
N TRP A 139 -11.88 6.52 21.24
CA TRP A 139 -10.91 7.57 20.95
C TRP A 139 -10.64 8.43 22.19
N ASP A 140 -9.36 8.70 22.47
CA ASP A 140 -8.89 9.45 23.64
C ASP A 140 -9.21 8.80 25.01
N ASP A 141 -9.51 7.50 25.04
CA ASP A 141 -9.55 6.74 26.29
C ASP A 141 -8.14 6.63 26.93
N GLU A 142 -8.09 6.11 28.17
CA GLU A 142 -6.82 5.94 28.87
C GLU A 142 -5.83 5.03 28.11
N ALA A 143 -6.35 4.01 27.41
CA ALA A 143 -5.55 3.12 26.60
C ALA A 143 -4.93 3.84 25.39
N ALA A 144 -5.65 4.77 24.75
CA ALA A 144 -5.16 5.59 23.65
C ALA A 144 -4.01 6.49 24.12
N ARG A 145 -4.19 7.14 25.28
CA ARG A 145 -3.18 8.01 25.91
C ARG A 145 -1.91 7.25 26.32
N LYS A 146 -2.05 5.95 26.64
CA LYS A 146 -0.92 5.05 26.93
C LYS A 146 -0.33 4.38 25.67
N GLY A 147 -0.90 4.61 24.49
CA GLY A 147 -0.39 4.03 23.25
C GLY A 147 -0.72 2.54 23.05
N TYR A 148 -1.82 2.05 23.61
CA TYR A 148 -2.26 0.66 23.46
C TYR A 148 -2.65 0.30 22.03
N CYS A 149 -2.88 -0.99 21.77
CA CYS A 149 -3.12 -1.48 20.42
C CYS A 149 -4.44 -0.94 19.84
N LEU A 150 -4.40 -0.55 18.56
CA LEU A 150 -5.53 0.00 17.80
C LEU A 150 -6.34 -1.07 17.04
N TYR A 151 -6.10 -2.35 17.29
CA TYR A 151 -6.80 -3.44 16.59
C TYR A 151 -8.32 -3.32 16.74
N LYS A 152 -8.77 -3.01 17.96
CA LYS A 152 -10.19 -2.86 18.28
C LYS A 152 -10.84 -1.61 17.68
N MET A 153 -10.02 -0.66 17.24
CA MET A 153 -10.41 0.52 16.46
C MET A 153 -10.35 0.29 14.94
N GLY A 154 -10.21 -0.97 14.51
CA GLY A 154 -10.26 -1.36 13.09
C GLY A 154 -8.92 -1.42 12.36
N CYS A 155 -7.79 -1.32 13.08
CA CYS A 155 -6.46 -1.37 12.46
C CYS A 155 -6.25 -2.62 11.57
N LYS A 156 -6.04 -2.38 10.26
CA LYS A 156 -5.79 -3.38 9.21
C LYS A 156 -4.32 -3.77 9.06
N GLY A 157 -3.47 -3.33 9.98
CA GLY A 157 -2.05 -3.71 10.01
C GLY A 157 -1.78 -5.23 9.94
N PRO A 158 -2.61 -6.11 10.53
CA PRO A 158 -2.44 -7.56 10.44
C PRO A 158 -2.52 -8.16 9.04
N THR A 159 -3.07 -7.43 8.07
CA THR A 159 -3.24 -7.90 6.67
C THR A 159 -2.58 -6.98 5.66
N THR A 160 -1.73 -6.04 6.10
CA THR A 160 -1.14 -5.00 5.24
C THR A 160 0.36 -5.15 5.18
N TYR A 161 0.93 -5.32 3.98
CA TYR A 161 2.36 -5.34 3.73
C TYR A 161 2.85 -3.94 3.35
N ASN A 162 3.77 -3.40 4.15
CA ASN A 162 4.46 -2.13 3.91
C ASN A 162 5.59 -1.95 4.94
N ALA A 163 6.38 -0.90 4.80
CA ALA A 163 7.46 -0.56 5.70
C ALA A 163 7.10 0.51 6.76
N CYS A 164 5.82 0.87 6.92
CA CYS A 164 5.43 1.98 7.80
C CYS A 164 5.81 1.76 9.28
N SER A 165 5.85 0.52 9.76
CA SER A 165 6.24 0.21 11.14
C SER A 165 7.75 0.03 11.33
N THR A 166 8.54 0.02 10.25
CA THR A 166 10.01 -0.10 10.29
C THR A 166 10.68 1.19 9.83
N VAL A 167 10.50 1.55 8.55
CA VAL A 167 11.05 2.78 7.94
C VAL A 167 10.33 4.03 8.46
N ARG A 168 9.04 3.91 8.79
CA ARG A 168 8.16 5.02 9.17
C ARG A 168 8.01 6.05 8.04
N TRP A 169 7.48 7.22 8.34
CA TRP A 169 7.20 8.29 7.39
C TRP A 169 8.00 9.54 7.73
N ASN A 170 8.37 10.29 6.67
CA ASN A 170 8.97 11.63 6.76
C ASN A 170 10.28 11.64 7.56
N GLY A 171 11.34 10.98 7.06
CA GLY A 171 12.60 10.89 7.81
C GLY A 171 12.48 10.08 9.10
N GLY A 172 11.48 9.19 9.17
CA GLY A 172 11.27 8.30 10.31
C GLY A 172 10.52 8.90 11.50
N VAL A 173 9.88 10.07 11.34
CA VAL A 173 9.21 10.82 12.41
C VAL A 173 8.02 10.07 13.00
N SER A 174 7.09 9.62 12.17
CA SER A 174 5.89 8.91 12.65
C SER A 174 5.34 7.95 11.60
N PHE A 175 4.22 7.31 11.87
CA PHE A 175 3.38 6.59 10.93
C PHE A 175 1.95 6.49 11.52
N PRO A 176 0.91 6.07 10.76
CA PRO A 176 -0.48 6.19 11.22
C PRO A 176 -0.75 5.66 12.64
N ILE A 177 -0.25 4.47 12.96
CA ILE A 177 -0.46 3.82 14.26
C ILE A 177 0.24 4.58 15.38
N GLN A 178 1.44 5.13 15.14
CA GLN A 178 2.14 5.94 16.13
C GLN A 178 1.36 7.21 16.44
N SER A 179 0.78 7.84 15.42
CA SER A 179 -0.09 9.01 15.55
C SER A 179 -1.53 8.70 16.04
N GLY A 180 -1.80 7.46 16.49
CA GLY A 180 -3.06 7.11 17.15
C GLY A 180 -4.17 6.59 16.23
N HIS A 181 -3.97 6.51 14.91
CA HIS A 181 -4.96 5.97 13.98
C HIS A 181 -4.60 4.56 13.49
N GLY A 182 -5.59 3.66 13.42
CA GLY A 182 -5.41 2.33 12.86
C GLY A 182 -4.92 2.38 11.42
N CYS A 183 -4.07 1.43 11.02
CA CYS A 183 -3.73 1.26 9.60
C CYS A 183 -5.02 0.98 8.79
N ILE A 184 -5.21 1.66 7.67
CA ILE A 184 -6.37 1.43 6.78
C ILE A 184 -6.08 0.39 5.68
N GLY A 185 -4.84 -0.05 5.55
CA GLY A 185 -4.42 -1.02 4.54
C GLY A 185 -4.14 -0.44 3.16
N CYS A 186 -3.74 0.83 3.08
CA CYS A 186 -3.62 1.57 1.81
C CYS A 186 -2.60 1.05 0.79
N SER A 187 -1.77 0.06 1.13
CA SER A 187 -0.87 -0.64 0.19
C SER A 187 -1.42 -1.97 -0.34
N GLU A 188 -2.58 -2.42 0.14
CA GLU A 188 -3.23 -3.64 -0.29
C GLU A 188 -4.25 -3.39 -1.39
N ASP A 189 -4.40 -4.38 -2.27
CA ASP A 189 -5.41 -4.36 -3.32
C ASP A 189 -6.83 -4.29 -2.74
N GLY A 190 -7.67 -3.44 -3.36
CA GLY A 190 -9.08 -3.24 -3.01
C GLY A 190 -9.34 -2.73 -1.60
N PHE A 191 -8.37 -2.13 -0.90
CA PHE A 191 -8.52 -1.79 0.52
C PHE A 191 -9.72 -0.87 0.83
N TRP A 192 -10.14 -0.03 -0.12
CA TRP A 192 -11.32 0.83 -0.01
C TRP A 192 -12.63 0.06 0.18
N ASP A 193 -12.73 -1.14 -0.38
CA ASP A 193 -13.95 -1.95 -0.39
C ASP A 193 -13.91 -3.13 0.59
N LYS A 194 -12.94 -3.17 1.52
CA LYS A 194 -12.80 -4.24 2.53
C LYS A 194 -13.65 -3.99 3.79
N GLY A 195 -14.75 -3.26 3.66
CA GLY A 195 -15.59 -2.82 4.78
C GLY A 195 -15.06 -1.55 5.46
N SER A 196 -15.67 -1.16 6.58
CA SER A 196 -15.27 0.08 7.26
C SER A 196 -13.81 -0.01 7.74
N PHE A 197 -13.11 1.12 7.70
CA PHE A 197 -11.79 1.22 8.30
C PHE A 197 -11.82 0.99 9.82
N TYR A 198 -12.96 1.22 10.46
CA TYR A 198 -13.15 1.04 11.91
C TYR A 198 -13.66 -0.35 12.30
N ASP A 199 -14.09 -1.16 11.34
CA ASP A 199 -14.50 -2.54 11.61
C ASP A 199 -13.27 -3.40 11.94
N ARG A 200 -13.39 -4.25 12.95
CA ARG A 200 -12.32 -5.18 13.33
C ARG A 200 -12.15 -6.26 12.27
N LEU A 201 -10.92 -6.71 12.05
CA LEU A 201 -10.67 -7.91 11.23
C LEU A 201 -11.23 -9.13 11.98
N THR A 202 -12.11 -9.90 11.36
CA THR A 202 -12.72 -11.08 12.02
C THR A 202 -11.87 -12.34 11.91
N THR A 203 -10.88 -12.36 11.02
CA THR A 203 -10.06 -13.53 10.69
C THR A 203 -8.78 -13.64 11.52
N ILE A 204 -8.46 -12.62 12.33
CA ILE A 204 -7.29 -12.62 13.20
C ILE A 204 -7.68 -13.25 14.54
N LYS A 205 -7.22 -14.48 14.79
CA LYS A 205 -7.38 -15.13 16.10
C LYS A 205 -6.41 -14.49 17.10
N GLN A 206 -6.95 -13.87 18.13
CA GLN A 206 -6.17 -13.30 19.22
C GLN A 206 -6.16 -14.24 20.42
N PHE A 207 -5.00 -14.41 21.06
CA PHE A 207 -4.87 -15.03 22.37
C PHE A 207 -4.17 -14.03 23.29
N GLY A 208 -4.87 -13.50 24.30
CA GLY A 208 -4.33 -12.52 25.24
C GLY A 208 -3.56 -13.20 26.36
N ILE A 209 -2.24 -13.01 26.41
CA ILE A 209 -1.36 -13.71 27.37
C ILE A 209 -1.55 -13.15 28.79
N GLU A 210 -1.61 -11.83 28.96
CA GLU A 210 -1.72 -11.18 30.28
C GLU A 210 -3.14 -11.26 30.87
N ARG A 211 -4.18 -11.12 30.06
CA ARG A 211 -5.57 -11.27 30.53
C ARG A 211 -5.82 -12.61 31.24
N ASN A 212 -5.11 -13.66 30.82
CA ASN A 212 -5.21 -14.96 31.45
C ASN A 212 -4.37 -15.06 32.73
N ALA A 213 -3.25 -14.33 32.83
CA ALA A 213 -2.38 -14.32 34.01
C ALA A 213 -3.00 -13.57 35.18
N ASP A 214 -3.66 -12.43 34.95
CA ASP A 214 -4.35 -11.65 35.99
C ASP A 214 -5.67 -12.31 36.49
N GLN A 215 -6.10 -13.39 35.82
CA GLN A 215 -7.31 -14.17 36.16
C GLN A 215 -7.00 -15.46 36.93
N ILE A 216 -5.72 -15.77 37.18
CA ILE A 216 -5.26 -16.96 37.94
C ILE A 216 -4.80 -16.53 39.33
#